data_AF-A0A382XZG7-F1
#
_entry.id   AF-A0A382XZG7-F1
#
_cell.length_a   1.000
_cell.length_b   1.000
_cell.length_c   1.000
_cell.angle_alpha   90.00
_cell.angle_beta   90.00
_cell.angle_gamma   90.00
#
_symmetry.space_group_name_H-M   'P 1'
#
loop_
_entity.id
_entity.type
_entity.pdbx_description
1 polymer ?
#
loop_
_entity_poly.entity_id
_entity_poly.type
_entity_poly.pdbx_seq_one_letter_code
_entity_poly.pdbx_strand_id
1 'polypeptide(L)'
;ALAPELTVSGRKDWVFDDLPERIVARIGGSKVTAYPALVDEGDTVGVEIFDTTPNAAASQRLGLYRLLLLQLPDQRRLLSRIPGIDHLCLLFATVGSCKVLCADIQNAVLDRSFRCDPMAIRSCTEFRSLLEQGRELVAGELNNFQHLILEILQTYRTVRQQLAAPVSLNEKLIADVEKQLAALVFPGFVTATPWKWLYHVPRYLAGVKLRLEKAEQFPDTDRHRQDQVAPFVDRTNRISGNILSDLHRATYRWAVEEFRISMFAQE
;
A
#
# COMPACT_ATOMS: atom_id res chain seq x y z
N ALA A 1 21.53 24.33 -5.85
CA ALA A 1 20.69 23.20 -6.30
C ALA A 1 20.90 23.02 -7.81
N LEU A 2 20.77 21.80 -8.34
CA LEU A 2 20.54 21.66 -9.79
C LEU A 2 19.23 22.40 -10.12
N ALA A 3 19.19 23.16 -11.21
CA ALA A 3 17.98 23.82 -11.75
C ALA A 3 17.05 24.49 -10.71
N PRO A 4 17.52 25.50 -9.94
CA PRO A 4 16.71 26.21 -8.94
C PRO A 4 15.47 26.89 -9.53
N GLU A 5 15.47 27.17 -10.83
CA GLU A 5 14.32 27.70 -11.57
C GLU A 5 13.10 26.76 -11.58
N LEU A 6 13.31 25.45 -11.43
CA LEU A 6 12.22 24.46 -11.41
C LEU A 6 11.64 24.21 -10.01
N THR A 7 12.34 24.63 -8.95
CA THR A 7 11.84 24.48 -7.59
C THR A 7 10.81 25.55 -7.25
N VAL A 8 9.60 25.11 -6.89
CA VAL A 8 8.51 25.99 -6.44
C VAL A 8 7.89 25.45 -5.17
N SER A 9 7.23 26.31 -4.40
CA SER A 9 6.56 25.96 -3.14
C SER A 9 5.28 26.77 -2.97
N GLY A 10 4.37 26.28 -2.13
CA GLY A 10 3.18 27.02 -1.72
C GLY A 10 2.08 27.11 -2.78
N ARG A 11 2.09 26.21 -3.79
CA ARG A 11 1.12 26.24 -4.89
C ARG A 11 -0.13 25.46 -4.54
N LYS A 12 -1.29 25.91 -5.03
CA LYS A 12 -2.57 25.19 -4.85
C LYS A 12 -3.14 24.62 -6.14
N ASP A 13 -2.46 24.91 -7.25
CA ASP A 13 -2.83 24.52 -8.60
C ASP A 13 -1.54 24.36 -9.44
N TRP A 14 -1.65 23.79 -10.64
CA TRP A 14 -0.55 23.67 -11.58
C TRP A 14 -0.21 25.02 -12.23
N VAL A 15 0.53 25.85 -11.50
CA VAL A 15 0.95 27.21 -11.90
C VAL A 15 2.47 27.32 -12.08
N PHE A 16 3.08 26.21 -12.47
CA PHE A 16 4.50 26.07 -12.78
C PHE A 16 4.64 25.37 -14.12
N ASP A 17 5.86 25.43 -14.67
CA ASP A 17 6.17 24.85 -15.98
C ASP A 17 6.04 23.32 -15.98
N ASP A 18 5.97 22.76 -17.19
CA ASP A 18 5.99 21.31 -17.37
C ASP A 18 7.28 20.70 -16.81
N LEU A 19 7.11 19.60 -16.08
CA LEU A 19 8.20 18.94 -15.37
C LEU A 19 8.92 17.97 -16.31
N PRO A 20 10.21 18.18 -16.63
CA PRO A 20 10.94 17.26 -17.49
C PRO A 20 11.11 15.90 -16.80
N GLU A 21 11.16 14.81 -17.58
CA GLU A 21 11.35 13.46 -17.03
C GLU A 21 12.62 13.35 -16.16
N ARG A 22 13.69 13.98 -16.63
CA ARG A 22 14.99 14.07 -15.97
C ARG A 22 15.70 15.35 -16.38
N ILE A 23 16.56 15.84 -15.51
CA ILE A 23 17.50 16.93 -15.77
C ILE A 23 18.91 16.34 -15.76
N VAL A 24 19.75 16.76 -16.71
CA VAL A 24 21.16 16.37 -16.75
C VAL A 24 22.01 17.63 -16.68
N ALA A 25 22.83 17.75 -15.63
CA ALA A 25 23.77 18.85 -15.47
C ALA A 25 25.21 18.34 -15.33
N ARG A 26 26.19 19.22 -15.54
CA ARG A 26 27.61 18.95 -15.24
C ARG A 26 28.03 19.73 -14.02
N ILE A 27 28.47 19.02 -12.97
CA ILE A 27 29.01 19.62 -11.74
C ILE A 27 30.42 19.06 -11.55
N GLY A 28 31.43 19.95 -11.49
CA GLY A 28 32.82 19.54 -11.29
C GLY A 28 33.36 18.58 -12.36
N GLY A 29 32.86 18.66 -13.60
CA GLY A 29 33.23 17.76 -14.70
C GLY A 29 32.42 16.45 -14.79
N SER A 30 31.66 16.11 -13.75
CA SER A 30 30.81 14.91 -13.71
C SER A 30 29.38 15.20 -14.16
N LYS A 31 28.77 14.27 -14.91
CA LYS A 31 27.34 14.34 -15.25
C LYS A 31 26.51 13.89 -14.04
N VAL A 32 25.59 14.74 -13.59
CA VAL A 32 24.61 14.44 -12.55
C VAL A 32 23.23 14.42 -13.20
N THR A 33 22.47 13.35 -12.95
CA THR A 33 21.08 13.22 -13.39
C THR A 33 20.16 13.41 -12.20
N ALA A 34 19.10 14.20 -12.35
CA ALA A 34 18.14 14.43 -11.31
C ALA A 34 16.70 14.38 -11.86
N TYR A 35 15.73 14.20 -10.97
CA TYR A 35 14.35 13.86 -11.31
C TYR A 35 13.40 14.83 -10.59
N PRO A 36 12.84 15.82 -11.28
CA PRO A 36 11.82 16.70 -10.73
C PRO A 36 10.55 15.94 -10.40
N ALA A 37 9.93 16.25 -9.27
CA ALA A 37 8.67 15.68 -8.84
C ALA A 37 7.88 16.66 -7.96
N LEU A 38 6.56 16.51 -7.97
CA LEU A 38 5.66 17.19 -7.04
C LEU A 38 5.96 16.77 -5.60
N VAL A 39 5.74 17.68 -4.66
CA VAL A 39 5.87 17.45 -3.22
C VAL A 39 4.57 17.83 -2.51
N ASP A 40 4.12 16.98 -1.60
CA ASP A 40 3.03 17.30 -0.68
C ASP A 40 3.54 18.18 0.48
N GLU A 41 3.06 19.42 0.58
CA GLU A 41 3.40 20.37 1.66
C GLU A 41 2.28 20.46 2.72
N GLY A 42 1.29 19.58 2.66
CA GLY A 42 0.14 19.52 3.57
C GLY A 42 -1.06 20.35 3.09
N ASP A 43 -0.91 21.67 2.95
CA ASP A 43 -1.99 22.56 2.46
C ASP A 43 -1.72 23.15 1.07
N THR A 44 -0.56 22.82 0.51
CA THR A 44 -0.06 23.26 -0.79
C THR A 44 0.77 22.14 -1.41
N VAL A 45 1.23 22.35 -2.64
CA VAL A 45 2.21 21.52 -3.32
C VAL A 45 3.42 22.35 -3.75
N GLY A 46 4.55 21.67 -3.80
CA GLY A 46 5.80 22.19 -4.36
C GLY A 46 6.31 21.31 -5.49
N VAL A 47 7.45 21.71 -6.05
CA VAL A 47 8.27 20.91 -6.97
C VAL A 47 9.68 20.88 -6.39
N GLU A 48 10.21 19.67 -6.21
CA GLU A 48 11.58 19.45 -5.79
C GLU A 48 12.31 18.51 -6.75
N ILE A 49 13.64 18.49 -6.63
CA ILE A 49 14.53 17.72 -7.49
C ILE A 49 15.16 16.60 -6.67
N PHE A 50 14.99 15.37 -7.12
CA PHE A 50 15.47 14.17 -6.45
C PHE A 50 16.63 13.52 -7.19
N ASP A 51 17.54 12.88 -6.46
CA ASP A 51 18.71 12.21 -7.05
C ASP A 51 18.39 10.82 -7.64
N THR A 52 17.25 10.24 -7.26
CA THR A 52 16.85 8.89 -7.69
C THR A 52 15.40 8.85 -8.15
N THR A 53 15.13 8.03 -9.16
CA THR A 53 13.77 7.82 -9.68
C THR A 53 12.79 7.28 -8.63
N PRO A 54 13.16 6.33 -7.74
CA PRO A 54 12.24 5.85 -6.70
C PRO A 54 11.80 6.94 -5.72
N ASN A 55 12.72 7.81 -5.28
CA ASN A 55 12.38 8.92 -4.38
C ASN A 55 11.48 9.94 -5.09
N ALA A 56 11.81 10.28 -6.35
CA ALA A 56 10.98 11.15 -7.18
C ALA A 56 9.57 10.58 -7.35
N ALA A 57 9.44 9.28 -7.64
CA ALA A 57 8.16 8.63 -7.85
C ALA A 57 7.29 8.59 -6.58
N ALA A 58 7.90 8.35 -5.42
CA ALA A 58 7.21 8.40 -4.13
C ALA A 58 6.70 9.82 -3.84
N SER A 59 7.54 10.84 -4.05
CA SER A 59 7.15 12.24 -3.86
C SER A 59 6.07 12.66 -4.84
N GLN A 60 6.28 12.41 -6.14
CA GLN A 60 5.36 12.72 -7.23
C GLN A 60 3.96 12.21 -6.94
N ARG A 61 3.85 10.97 -6.44
CA ARG A 61 2.57 10.36 -6.09
C ARG A 61 1.84 11.15 -5.00
N LEU A 62 2.52 11.44 -3.89
CA LEU A 62 1.90 12.17 -2.77
C LEU A 62 1.59 13.62 -3.16
N GLY A 63 2.49 14.30 -3.86
CA GLY A 63 2.28 15.65 -4.38
C GLY A 63 1.10 15.71 -5.36
N LEU A 64 0.97 14.73 -6.25
CA LEU A 64 -0.17 14.63 -7.17
C LEU A 64 -1.48 14.42 -6.41
N TYR A 65 -1.52 13.52 -5.42
CA TYR A 65 -2.71 13.32 -4.58
C TYR A 65 -3.11 14.59 -3.84
N ARG A 66 -2.14 15.32 -3.28
CA ARG A 66 -2.37 16.62 -2.66
C ARG A 66 -2.97 17.60 -3.65
N LEU A 67 -2.40 17.70 -4.86
CA LEU A 67 -2.87 18.61 -5.90
C LEU A 67 -4.30 18.28 -6.36
N LEU A 68 -4.62 16.98 -6.54
CA LEU A 68 -5.98 16.52 -6.82
C LEU A 68 -6.95 16.97 -5.72
N LEU A 69 -6.62 16.76 -4.44
CA LEU A 69 -7.48 17.14 -3.31
C LEU A 69 -7.62 18.65 -3.14
N LEU A 70 -6.63 19.44 -3.55
CA LEU A 70 -6.72 20.90 -3.56
C LEU A 70 -7.68 21.41 -4.64
N GLN A 71 -7.76 20.70 -5.77
CA GLN A 71 -8.67 21.03 -6.88
C GLN A 71 -10.06 20.39 -6.76
N LEU A 72 -10.23 19.42 -5.85
CA LEU A 72 -11.49 18.68 -5.64
C LEU A 72 -11.98 18.81 -4.19
N PRO A 73 -12.51 19.99 -3.79
CA PRO A 73 -12.86 20.27 -2.40
C PRO A 73 -13.95 19.35 -1.84
N ASP A 74 -14.92 18.92 -2.67
CA ASP A 74 -15.97 17.99 -2.27
C ASP A 74 -15.40 16.60 -1.96
N GLN A 75 -14.52 16.09 -2.82
CA GLN A 75 -13.81 14.82 -2.62
C GLN A 75 -12.87 14.90 -1.41
N ARG A 76 -12.16 16.02 -1.21
CA ARG A 76 -11.36 16.26 0.00
C ARG A 76 -12.22 16.21 1.26
N ARG A 77 -13.39 16.85 1.24
CA ARG A 77 -14.35 16.80 2.35
C ARG A 77 -14.87 15.39 2.59
N LEU A 78 -15.21 14.66 1.54
CA LEU A 78 -15.66 13.27 1.62
C LEU A 78 -14.59 12.37 2.25
N LEU A 79 -13.36 12.44 1.74
CA LEU A 79 -12.22 11.64 2.21
C LEU A 79 -11.74 12.01 3.63
N SER A 80 -12.04 13.22 4.09
CA SER A 80 -11.83 13.62 5.50
C SER A 80 -12.86 13.01 6.48
N ARG A 81 -13.94 12.42 5.97
CA ARG A 81 -15.08 11.88 6.75
C ARG A 81 -15.37 10.43 6.35
N ILE A 82 -14.35 9.58 6.43
CA ILE A 82 -14.47 8.15 6.14
C ILE A 82 -15.55 7.54 7.06
N PRO A 83 -16.63 6.94 6.52
CA PRO A 83 -17.68 6.36 7.37
C PRO A 83 -17.14 5.21 8.22
N GLY A 84 -17.55 5.14 9.48
CA GLY A 84 -17.11 4.09 10.40
C GLY A 84 -15.63 4.14 10.81
N ILE A 85 -14.93 5.24 10.54
CA ILE A 85 -13.48 5.35 10.79
C ILE A 85 -13.08 5.08 12.24
N ASP A 86 -13.88 5.49 13.22
CA ASP A 86 -13.58 5.25 14.64
C ASP A 86 -13.49 3.74 14.95
N HIS A 87 -14.39 2.95 14.37
CA HIS A 87 -14.38 1.50 14.52
C HIS A 87 -13.18 0.87 13.81
N LEU A 88 -12.86 1.32 12.59
CA LEU A 88 -11.67 0.87 11.86
C LEU A 88 -10.38 1.18 12.65
N CYS A 89 -10.28 2.39 13.20
CA CYS A 89 -9.15 2.80 14.02
C CYS A 89 -9.03 1.99 15.31
N LEU A 90 -10.14 1.63 15.95
CA LEU A 90 -10.15 0.74 17.11
C LEU A 90 -9.61 -0.66 16.75
N LEU A 91 -10.03 -1.23 15.62
CA LEU A 91 -9.53 -2.53 15.16
C LEU A 91 -8.04 -2.47 14.79
N PHE A 92 -7.59 -1.34 14.24
CA PHE A 92 -6.21 -1.13 13.79
C PHE A 92 -5.23 -0.73 14.89
N ALA A 93 -5.70 -0.43 16.10
CA ALA A 93 -4.88 0.15 17.18
C ALA A 93 -3.65 -0.69 17.60
N THR A 94 -3.68 -2.02 17.36
CA THR A 94 -2.54 -2.92 17.65
C THR A 94 -1.54 -3.03 16.49
N VAL A 95 -1.88 -2.45 15.34
CA VAL A 95 -1.06 -2.46 14.11
C VAL A 95 -0.40 -1.09 13.90
N GLY A 96 -1.16 -0.01 14.07
CA GLY A 96 -0.66 1.35 13.88
C GLY A 96 -1.62 2.43 14.35
N SER A 97 -1.34 3.68 13.99
CA SER A 97 -2.16 4.82 14.40
C SER A 97 -3.34 5.08 13.46
N CYS A 98 -4.41 5.67 14.00
CA CYS A 98 -5.57 6.11 13.22
C CYS A 98 -5.18 7.09 12.11
N LYS A 99 -4.24 8.01 12.38
CA LYS A 99 -3.71 8.95 11.38
C LYS A 99 -3.10 8.22 10.18
N VAL A 100 -2.32 7.18 10.42
CA VAL A 100 -1.70 6.38 9.35
C VAL A 100 -2.77 5.65 8.54
N LEU A 101 -3.75 5.03 9.20
CA LEU A 101 -4.84 4.33 8.50
C LEU A 101 -5.66 5.29 7.63
N CYS A 102 -6.05 6.46 8.15
CA CYS A 102 -6.78 7.46 7.39
C CYS A 102 -6.03 7.88 6.13
N ALA A 103 -4.74 8.24 6.26
CA ALA A 103 -3.93 8.64 5.11
C ALA A 103 -3.78 7.50 4.09
N ASP A 104 -3.61 6.26 4.56
CA ASP A 104 -3.49 5.08 3.72
C ASP A 104 -4.77 4.80 2.91
N ILE A 105 -5.94 4.90 3.55
CA ILE A 105 -7.24 4.77 2.87
C ILE A 105 -7.42 5.86 1.83
N GLN A 106 -7.13 7.12 2.17
CA GLN A 106 -7.28 8.25 1.25
C GLN A 106 -6.41 8.08 0.01
N ASN A 107 -5.14 7.71 0.20
CA ASN A 107 -4.21 7.47 -0.90
C ASN A 107 -4.66 6.31 -1.79
N ALA A 108 -5.09 5.19 -1.20
CA ALA A 108 -5.55 4.04 -1.96
C ALA A 108 -6.84 4.33 -2.75
N VAL A 109 -7.76 5.12 -2.19
CA VAL A 109 -8.97 5.56 -2.90
C VAL A 109 -8.60 6.45 -4.09
N LEU A 110 -7.69 7.41 -3.91
CA LEU A 110 -7.23 8.26 -5.02
C LEU A 110 -6.54 7.43 -6.11
N ASP A 111 -5.62 6.55 -5.75
CA ASP A 111 -4.94 5.66 -6.70
C ASP A 111 -5.94 4.85 -7.54
N ARG A 112 -6.93 4.25 -6.87
CA ARG A 112 -7.95 3.41 -7.49
C ARG A 112 -8.94 4.18 -8.37
N SER A 113 -9.26 5.41 -7.96
CA SER A 113 -10.24 6.27 -8.65
C SER A 113 -9.66 6.87 -9.92
N PHE A 114 -8.41 7.32 -9.88
CA PHE A 114 -7.77 8.01 -10.99
C PHE A 114 -7.02 7.09 -11.95
N ARG A 115 -6.56 5.91 -11.50
CA ARG A 115 -5.98 4.83 -12.34
C ARG A 115 -4.88 5.29 -13.31
N CYS A 116 -4.07 6.26 -12.89
CA CYS A 116 -2.95 6.77 -13.67
C CYS A 116 -1.62 6.35 -13.06
N ASP A 117 -0.57 6.30 -13.88
CA ASP A 117 0.80 6.35 -13.36
C ASP A 117 1.10 7.81 -12.94
N PRO A 118 1.36 8.10 -11.65
CA PRO A 118 1.67 9.46 -11.21
C PRO A 118 2.90 10.07 -11.92
N MET A 119 3.84 9.23 -12.36
CA MET A 119 5.04 9.68 -13.08
C MET A 119 4.74 10.15 -14.51
N ALA A 120 3.58 9.77 -15.06
CA ALA A 120 3.12 10.22 -16.37
C ALA A 120 2.46 11.60 -16.33
N ILE A 121 2.17 12.15 -15.14
CA ILE A 121 1.55 13.47 -15.00
C ILE A 121 2.64 14.53 -14.83
N ARG A 122 3.02 15.17 -15.93
CA ARG A 122 4.17 16.08 -16.02
C ARG A 122 3.80 17.48 -16.50
N SER A 123 2.56 17.70 -16.91
CA SER A 123 2.07 18.98 -17.43
C SER A 123 0.70 19.36 -16.86
N CYS A 124 0.36 20.65 -16.98
CA CYS A 124 -0.97 21.14 -16.62
C CYS A 124 -2.06 20.43 -17.43
N THR A 125 -1.84 20.21 -18.73
CA THR A 125 -2.81 19.55 -19.61
C THR A 125 -3.08 18.10 -19.17
N GLU A 126 -2.05 17.32 -18.84
CA GLU A 126 -2.21 15.95 -18.32
C GLU A 126 -2.95 15.96 -16.98
N PHE A 127 -2.61 16.89 -16.09
CA PHE A 127 -3.28 17.03 -14.79
C PHE A 127 -4.76 17.40 -14.94
N ARG A 128 -5.12 18.34 -15.82
CA ARG A 128 -6.52 18.69 -16.10
C ARG A 128 -7.29 17.52 -16.71
N SER A 129 -6.67 16.76 -17.60
CA SER A 129 -7.29 15.54 -18.14
C SER A 129 -7.56 14.51 -17.03
N LEU A 130 -6.63 14.36 -16.09
CA LEU A 130 -6.77 13.44 -14.96
C LEU A 130 -7.94 13.81 -14.04
N LEU A 131 -8.13 15.10 -13.76
CA LEU A 131 -9.22 15.61 -12.89
C LEU A 131 -10.60 15.15 -13.38
N GLU A 132 -10.83 15.18 -14.69
CA GLU A 132 -12.12 14.79 -15.28
C GLU A 132 -12.37 13.29 -15.24
N GLN A 133 -11.32 12.45 -15.24
CA GLN A 133 -11.45 11.00 -15.37
C GLN A 133 -11.86 10.28 -14.08
N GLY A 134 -11.38 10.75 -12.91
CA GLY A 134 -11.48 9.99 -11.66
C GLY A 134 -12.44 10.54 -10.60
N ARG A 135 -12.86 11.81 -10.73
CA ARG A 135 -13.56 12.53 -9.63
C ARG A 135 -14.88 11.86 -9.19
N GLU A 136 -15.61 11.27 -10.13
CA GLU A 136 -16.93 10.66 -9.89
C GLU A 136 -16.81 9.28 -9.24
N LEU A 137 -15.66 8.63 -9.38
CA LEU A 137 -15.38 7.31 -8.84
C LEU A 137 -14.99 7.33 -7.36
N VAL A 138 -14.50 8.47 -6.86
CA VAL A 138 -13.96 8.61 -5.49
C VAL A 138 -14.95 8.14 -4.42
N ALA A 139 -16.23 8.48 -4.55
CA ALA A 139 -17.23 8.08 -3.57
C ALA A 139 -17.50 6.57 -3.56
N GLY A 140 -17.58 5.96 -4.75
CA GLY A 140 -17.77 4.52 -4.90
C GLY A 140 -16.57 3.73 -4.38
N GLU A 141 -15.35 4.17 -4.74
CA GLU A 141 -14.12 3.52 -4.29
C GLU A 141 -13.93 3.67 -2.77
N LEU A 142 -14.25 4.83 -2.17
CA LEU A 142 -14.22 4.99 -0.71
C LEU A 142 -15.12 3.96 -0.01
N ASN A 143 -16.34 3.75 -0.51
CA ASN A 143 -17.25 2.76 0.05
C ASN A 143 -16.70 1.34 -0.09
N ASN A 144 -16.15 0.99 -1.26
CA ASN A 144 -15.53 -0.32 -1.50
C ASN A 144 -14.36 -0.59 -0.53
N PHE A 145 -13.45 0.38 -0.38
CA PHE A 145 -12.32 0.27 0.55
C PHE A 145 -12.79 0.18 2.01
N GLN A 146 -13.79 0.96 2.41
CA GLN A 146 -14.33 0.89 3.76
C GLN A 146 -14.83 -0.53 4.10
N HIS A 147 -15.64 -1.13 3.23
CA HIS A 147 -16.16 -2.49 3.44
C HIS A 147 -15.02 -3.52 3.49
N LEU A 148 -14.10 -3.46 2.53
CA LEU A 148 -12.98 -4.40 2.44
C LEU A 148 -12.07 -4.31 3.68
N ILE A 149 -11.71 -3.10 4.10
CA ILE A 149 -10.82 -2.89 5.25
C ILE A 149 -11.50 -3.31 6.55
N LEU A 150 -12.80 -3.06 6.69
CA LEU A 150 -13.56 -3.55 7.83
C LEU A 150 -13.46 -5.07 7.95
N GLU A 151 -13.72 -5.80 6.86
CA GLU A 151 -13.64 -7.26 6.80
C GLU A 151 -12.22 -7.77 7.12
N ILE A 152 -11.19 -7.14 6.52
CA ILE A 152 -9.78 -7.46 6.79
C ILE A 152 -9.47 -7.31 8.28
N LEU A 153 -9.79 -6.15 8.87
CA LEU A 153 -9.41 -5.84 10.25
C LEU A 153 -10.20 -6.65 11.28
N GLN A 154 -11.47 -6.97 11.01
CA GLN A 154 -12.27 -7.87 11.87
C GLN A 154 -11.72 -9.30 11.85
N THR A 155 -11.40 -9.81 10.66
CA THR A 155 -10.82 -11.16 10.52
C THR A 155 -9.43 -11.22 11.15
N TYR A 156 -8.59 -10.22 10.90
CA TYR A 156 -7.27 -10.09 11.53
C TYR A 156 -7.35 -10.11 13.05
N ARG A 157 -8.27 -9.33 13.65
CA ARG A 157 -8.48 -9.31 15.09
C ARG A 157 -8.92 -10.67 15.63
N THR A 158 -9.81 -11.35 14.91
CA THR A 158 -10.28 -12.70 15.28
C THR A 158 -9.11 -13.70 15.31
N VAL A 159 -8.26 -13.69 14.29
CA VAL A 159 -7.07 -14.56 14.25
C VAL A 159 -6.10 -14.22 15.39
N ARG A 160 -5.85 -12.93 15.66
CA ARG A 160 -5.00 -12.50 16.79
C ARG A 160 -5.55 -12.95 18.14
N GLN A 161 -6.86 -12.95 18.32
CA GLN A 161 -7.51 -13.45 19.54
C GLN A 161 -7.36 -14.97 19.69
N GLN A 162 -7.49 -15.73 18.59
CA GLN A 162 -7.25 -17.18 18.60
C GLN A 162 -5.80 -17.52 18.96
N LEU A 163 -4.82 -16.78 18.41
CA LEU A 163 -3.40 -16.97 18.77
C LEU A 163 -3.09 -16.66 20.23
N ALA A 164 -3.78 -15.69 20.83
CA ALA A 164 -3.58 -15.29 22.21
C ALA A 164 -4.36 -16.16 23.22
N ALA A 165 -5.22 -17.07 22.75
CA ALA A 165 -5.97 -17.95 23.61
C ALA A 165 -5.03 -18.94 24.33
N PRO A 166 -5.37 -19.37 25.57
CA PRO A 166 -4.56 -20.32 26.34
C PRO A 166 -4.74 -21.75 25.78
N VAL A 167 -4.19 -21.99 24.58
CA VAL A 167 -4.27 -23.26 23.85
C VAL A 167 -2.85 -23.77 23.65
N SER A 168 -2.67 -25.09 23.68
CA SER A 168 -1.37 -25.75 23.43
C SER A 168 -0.99 -25.76 21.95
N LEU A 169 -0.93 -24.58 21.32
CA LEU A 169 -0.43 -24.43 19.96
C LEU A 169 1.11 -24.51 19.94
N ASN A 170 1.65 -25.09 18.88
CA ASN A 170 3.08 -25.19 18.69
C ASN A 170 3.72 -23.80 18.46
N GLU A 171 4.84 -23.50 19.12
CA GLU A 171 5.55 -22.22 18.98
C GLU A 171 5.95 -21.89 17.53
N LYS A 172 6.33 -22.89 16.72
CA LYS A 172 6.66 -22.69 15.30
C LYS A 172 5.44 -22.28 14.48
N LEU A 173 4.27 -22.84 14.79
CA LEU A 173 3.01 -22.45 14.15
C LEU A 173 2.68 -21.01 14.51
N ILE A 174 2.75 -20.65 15.79
CA ILE A 174 2.49 -19.29 16.27
C ILE A 174 3.43 -18.31 15.54
N ALA A 175 4.74 -18.57 15.55
CA ALA A 175 5.73 -17.69 14.92
C ALA A 175 5.53 -17.55 13.39
N ASP A 176 5.13 -18.63 12.69
CA ASP A 176 4.82 -18.58 11.26
C ASP A 176 3.57 -17.74 10.99
N VAL A 177 2.50 -17.95 11.76
CA VAL A 177 1.25 -17.21 11.62
C VAL A 177 1.45 -15.74 11.94
N GLU A 178 2.21 -15.39 12.99
CA GLU A 178 2.51 -13.99 13.31
C GLU A 178 3.27 -13.29 12.17
N LYS A 179 4.23 -13.98 11.55
CA LYS A 179 4.93 -13.47 10.35
C LYS A 179 3.98 -13.28 9.18
N GLN A 180 3.09 -14.23 8.94
CA GLN A 180 2.10 -14.13 7.86
C GLN A 180 1.13 -12.97 8.09
N LEU A 181 0.64 -12.80 9.32
CA LEU A 181 -0.23 -11.69 9.71
C LEU A 181 0.46 -10.33 9.52
N ALA A 182 1.71 -10.19 9.95
CA ALA A 182 2.49 -8.98 9.78
C ALA A 182 2.78 -8.65 8.29
N ALA A 183 2.82 -9.66 7.42
CA ALA A 183 2.98 -9.47 5.98
C ALA A 183 1.66 -9.15 5.25
N LEU A 184 0.49 -9.44 5.86
CA LEU A 184 -0.83 -9.14 5.29
C LEU A 184 -1.38 -7.80 5.79
N VAL A 185 -1.18 -7.49 7.07
CA VAL A 185 -1.72 -6.28 7.72
C VAL A 185 -0.61 -5.58 8.50
N PHE A 186 -0.20 -4.43 7.99
CA PHE A 186 0.86 -3.58 8.52
C PHE A 186 0.54 -2.10 8.28
N PRO A 187 1.21 -1.14 8.92
CA PRO A 187 1.04 0.28 8.61
C PRO A 187 1.29 0.60 7.12
N GLY A 188 0.26 1.06 6.40
CA GLY A 188 0.36 1.33 4.96
C GLY A 188 -0.08 0.18 4.05
N PHE A 189 -0.62 -0.92 4.59
CA PHE A 189 -0.95 -2.11 3.80
C PHE A 189 -2.00 -1.87 2.71
N VAL A 190 -2.87 -0.85 2.84
CA VAL A 190 -3.95 -0.59 1.89
C VAL A 190 -3.37 -0.06 0.57
N THR A 191 -2.47 0.92 0.64
CA THR A 191 -1.78 1.47 -0.54
C THR A 191 -0.66 0.56 -1.03
N ALA A 192 0.07 -0.08 -0.11
CA ALA A 192 1.22 -0.91 -0.47
C ALA A 192 0.82 -2.24 -1.14
N THR A 193 -0.40 -2.71 -0.91
CA THR A 193 -0.90 -3.95 -1.51
C THR A 193 -1.64 -3.65 -2.82
N PRO A 194 -1.17 -4.17 -3.97
CA PRO A 194 -1.89 -3.98 -5.23
C PRO A 194 -3.34 -4.46 -5.13
N TRP A 195 -4.27 -3.69 -5.71
CA TRP A 195 -5.71 -3.96 -5.61
C TRP A 195 -6.10 -5.42 -5.90
N LYS A 196 -5.49 -6.02 -6.94
CA LYS A 196 -5.71 -7.41 -7.33
C LYS A 196 -5.45 -8.44 -6.21
N TRP A 197 -4.62 -8.09 -5.24
CA TRP A 197 -4.30 -8.92 -4.08
C TRP A 197 -5.00 -8.44 -2.81
N LEU A 198 -5.20 -7.13 -2.64
CA LEU A 198 -5.86 -6.56 -1.46
C LEU A 198 -7.26 -7.16 -1.27
N TYR A 199 -8.01 -7.31 -2.37
CA TYR A 199 -9.35 -7.93 -2.34
C TYR A 199 -9.34 -9.40 -1.88
N HIS A 200 -8.20 -10.09 -1.95
CA HIS A 200 -8.04 -11.48 -1.48
C HIS A 200 -7.54 -11.59 -0.04
N VAL A 201 -7.13 -10.48 0.61
CA VAL A 201 -6.63 -10.51 1.99
C VAL A 201 -7.64 -11.11 2.97
N PRO A 202 -8.95 -10.82 2.90
CA PRO A 202 -9.92 -11.51 3.76
C PRO A 202 -9.87 -13.03 3.64
N ARG A 203 -9.77 -13.56 2.40
CA ARG A 203 -9.65 -15.00 2.15
C ARG A 203 -8.36 -15.58 2.75
N TYR A 204 -7.24 -14.87 2.62
CA TYR A 204 -5.98 -15.34 3.23
C TYR A 204 -6.09 -15.40 4.76
N LEU A 205 -6.67 -14.37 5.38
CA LEU A 205 -6.90 -14.34 6.83
C LEU A 205 -7.89 -15.43 7.29
N ALA A 206 -8.95 -15.69 6.52
CA ALA A 206 -9.88 -16.78 6.80
C ALA A 206 -9.20 -18.15 6.71
N GLY A 207 -8.27 -18.34 5.76
CA GLY A 207 -7.46 -19.55 5.69
C GLY A 207 -6.53 -19.72 6.89
N VAL A 208 -5.96 -18.63 7.40
CA VAL A 208 -5.18 -18.65 8.65
C VAL A 208 -6.05 -19.04 9.84
N LYS A 209 -7.26 -18.47 9.94
CA LYS A 209 -8.24 -18.82 10.97
C LYS A 209 -8.54 -20.33 10.96
N LEU A 210 -8.88 -20.88 9.79
CA LEU A 210 -9.17 -22.30 9.63
C LEU A 210 -7.96 -23.19 9.94
N ARG A 211 -6.75 -22.74 9.59
CA ARG A 211 -5.51 -23.43 9.94
C ARG A 211 -5.36 -23.58 11.45
N LEU A 212 -5.56 -22.50 12.20
CA LEU A 212 -5.44 -22.53 13.67
C LEU A 212 -6.45 -23.50 14.30
N GLU A 213 -7.71 -23.46 13.84
CA GLU A 213 -8.76 -24.37 14.30
C GLU A 213 -8.42 -25.85 14.02
N LYS A 214 -7.88 -26.16 12.83
CA LYS A 214 -7.47 -27.54 12.48
C LYS A 214 -6.19 -27.97 13.20
N ALA A 215 -5.25 -27.07 13.43
CA ALA A 215 -3.97 -27.37 14.07
C ALA A 215 -4.11 -27.73 15.56
N GLU A 216 -5.14 -27.19 16.23
CA GLU A 216 -5.48 -27.59 17.60
C GLU A 216 -5.87 -29.08 17.69
N GLN A 217 -6.62 -29.57 16.70
CA GLN A 217 -7.07 -30.97 16.66
C GLN A 217 -6.04 -31.92 16.03
N PHE A 218 -5.31 -31.45 15.02
CA PHE A 218 -4.40 -32.26 14.19
C PHE A 218 -3.02 -31.60 14.04
N PRO A 219 -2.24 -31.44 15.14
CA PRO A 219 -0.99 -30.69 15.13
C PRO A 219 0.11 -31.32 14.25
N ASP A 220 0.13 -32.65 14.11
CA ASP A 220 1.11 -33.34 13.27
C ASP A 220 0.85 -33.11 11.77
N THR A 221 -0.43 -33.05 11.38
CA THR A 221 -0.85 -32.74 10.01
C THR A 221 -0.48 -31.30 9.65
N ASP A 222 -0.69 -30.34 10.56
CA ASP A 222 -0.25 -28.96 10.34
C ASP A 222 1.27 -28.90 10.15
N ARG A 223 2.04 -29.55 11.04
CA ARG A 223 3.50 -29.58 10.95
C ARG A 223 3.99 -30.12 9.61
N HIS A 224 3.43 -31.24 9.15
CA HIS A 224 3.82 -31.82 7.87
C HIS A 224 3.51 -30.89 6.68
N ARG A 225 2.38 -30.18 6.71
CA ARG A 225 2.02 -29.18 5.70
C ARG A 225 2.91 -27.94 5.79
N GLN A 226 3.26 -27.50 7.00
CA GLN A 226 4.19 -26.39 7.23
C GLN A 226 5.58 -26.70 6.67
N ASP A 227 6.08 -27.92 6.85
CA ASP A 227 7.38 -28.34 6.31
C ASP A 227 7.42 -28.27 4.77
N GLN A 228 6.28 -28.46 4.10
CA GLN A 228 6.15 -28.29 2.64
C GLN A 228 6.09 -26.82 2.21
N VAL A 229 5.50 -25.95 3.03
CA VAL A 229 5.33 -24.51 2.73
C VAL A 229 6.59 -23.70 3.05
N ALA A 230 7.30 -24.03 4.14
CA ALA A 230 8.42 -23.27 4.66
C ALA A 230 9.52 -22.94 3.63
N PRO A 231 9.96 -23.86 2.75
CA PRO A 231 10.99 -23.55 1.76
C PRO A 231 10.60 -22.44 0.79
N PHE A 232 9.31 -22.32 0.46
CA PHE A 232 8.80 -21.28 -0.43
C PHE A 232 8.71 -19.94 0.28
N VAL A 233 8.30 -19.95 1.55
CA VAL A 233 8.27 -18.75 2.40
C VAL A 233 9.69 -18.18 2.56
N ASP A 234 10.67 -19.02 2.88
CA ASP A 234 12.07 -18.61 3.05
C ASP A 234 12.67 -18.04 1.76
N ARG A 235 12.27 -18.60 0.61
CA ARG A 235 12.72 -18.10 -0.70
C ARG A 235 12.24 -16.68 -0.97
N THR A 236 11.07 -16.28 -0.49
CA THR A 236 10.53 -14.92 -0.65
C THR A 236 11.52 -13.85 -0.18
N ASN A 237 12.20 -14.10 0.95
CA ASN A 237 13.17 -13.17 1.53
C ASN A 237 14.53 -13.18 0.81
N ARG A 238 14.81 -14.21 0.01
CA ARG A 238 16.08 -14.35 -0.73
C ARG A 238 16.02 -13.71 -2.12
N ILE A 239 14.82 -13.45 -2.65
CA ILE A 239 14.66 -12.72 -3.92
C ILE A 239 14.94 -11.24 -3.67
N SER A 240 16.19 -10.84 -3.79
CA SER A 240 16.65 -9.45 -3.65
C SER A 240 17.48 -9.07 -4.88
N GLY A 241 17.56 -7.78 -5.19
CA GLY A 241 18.28 -7.31 -6.37
C GLY A 241 17.67 -6.05 -6.98
N ASN A 242 17.58 -6.02 -8.31
CA ASN A 242 17.06 -4.90 -9.08
C ASN A 242 15.51 -4.86 -9.08
N ILE A 243 14.94 -3.87 -9.78
CA ILE A 243 13.48 -3.64 -9.88
C ILE A 243 12.72 -4.87 -10.40
N LEU A 244 13.29 -5.64 -11.34
CA LEU A 244 12.65 -6.86 -11.85
C LEU A 244 12.60 -7.95 -10.77
N SER A 245 13.66 -8.08 -9.98
CA SER A 245 13.69 -8.97 -8.82
C SER A 245 12.63 -8.58 -7.79
N ASP A 246 12.38 -7.29 -7.57
CA ASP A 246 11.34 -6.81 -6.66
C ASP A 246 9.92 -7.14 -7.14
N LEU A 247 9.65 -6.96 -8.44
CA LEU A 247 8.35 -7.32 -9.03
C LEU A 247 8.10 -8.83 -8.99
N HIS A 248 9.13 -9.61 -9.28
CA HIS A 248 9.08 -11.07 -9.14
C HIS A 248 8.89 -11.49 -7.69
N ARG A 249 9.59 -10.87 -6.73
CA ARG A 249 9.41 -11.11 -5.29
C ARG A 249 7.96 -10.85 -4.89
N ALA A 250 7.40 -9.71 -5.30
CA ALA A 250 6.02 -9.35 -4.99
C ALA A 250 5.04 -10.41 -5.53
N THR A 251 5.16 -10.78 -6.81
CA THR A 251 4.29 -11.80 -7.43
C THR A 251 4.45 -13.17 -6.77
N TYR A 252 5.68 -13.57 -6.51
CA TYR A 252 6.01 -14.84 -5.85
C TYR A 252 5.43 -14.92 -4.45
N ARG A 253 5.53 -13.83 -3.67
CA ARG A 253 4.95 -13.74 -2.32
C ARG A 253 3.46 -14.09 -2.32
N TRP A 254 2.69 -13.59 -3.27
CA TRP A 254 1.26 -13.87 -3.34
C TRP A 254 0.95 -15.30 -3.82
N ALA A 255 1.79 -15.87 -4.70
CA ALA A 255 1.70 -17.28 -5.03
C ALA A 255 1.93 -18.19 -3.81
N VAL A 256 2.79 -17.78 -2.87
CA VAL A 256 2.96 -18.48 -1.58
C VAL A 256 1.70 -18.39 -0.72
N GLU A 257 0.98 -17.26 -0.71
CA GLU A 257 -0.32 -17.15 -0.01
C GLU A 257 -1.38 -18.08 -0.63
N GLU A 258 -1.43 -18.20 -1.97
CA GLU A 258 -2.30 -19.18 -2.62
C GLU A 258 -1.95 -20.62 -2.24
N PHE A 259 -0.65 -20.93 -2.21
CA PHE A 259 -0.19 -22.25 -1.81
C PHE A 259 -0.55 -22.54 -0.35
N ARG A 260 -0.43 -21.56 0.55
CA ARG A 260 -0.89 -21.68 1.94
C ARG A 260 -2.38 -22.01 2.02
N ILE A 261 -3.23 -21.34 1.23
CA ILE A 261 -4.66 -21.66 1.18
C ILE A 261 -4.88 -23.10 0.71
N SER A 262 -4.21 -23.50 -0.36
CA SER A 262 -4.27 -24.88 -0.85
C SER A 262 -3.80 -25.89 0.20
N MET A 263 -2.82 -25.59 1.05
CA MET A 263 -2.33 -26.55 2.03
C MET A 263 -3.17 -26.61 3.30
N PHE A 264 -3.65 -25.48 3.79
CA PHE A 264 -4.24 -25.38 5.12
C PHE A 264 -5.77 -25.22 5.15
N ALA A 265 -6.37 -24.76 4.05
CA ALA A 265 -7.78 -24.40 3.99
C ALA A 265 -8.61 -25.24 2.99
N GLN A 266 -8.14 -26.44 2.64
CA GLN A 266 -8.98 -27.44 1.96
C GLN A 266 -10.11 -27.90 2.88
N GLU A 267 -11.33 -28.05 2.35
CA GLU A 267 -12.46 -28.67 3.03
C GLU A 267 -12.26 -30.17 3.21
#